data_AF-A0A9E3YXQ2-F1
#
_entry.id   AF-A0A9E3YXQ2-F1
#
_cell.length_a   1.000
_cell.length_b   1.000
_cell.length_c   1.000
_cell.angle_alpha   90.00
_cell.angle_beta   90.00
_cell.angle_gamma   90.00
#
_symmetry.space_group_name_H-M   'P 1'
#
loop_
_entity.id
_entity.type
_entity.pdbx_description
1 polymer ?
#
loop_
_entity_poly.entity_id
_entity_poly.type
_entity_poly.pdbx_seq_one_letter_code
_entity_poly.pdbx_strand_id
1 'polypeptide(L)' 'MENLEPLANEARAAIAAATDSATLEQLRVDYLGKKGQLTGLLKGLGKLSAEERPAA' A
#
# COMPACT_ATOMS: atom_id res chain seq x y z
N MET A 1 5.43 1.56 14.20
CA MET A 1 4.34 0.86 13.49
C MET A 1 3.34 1.86 12.95
N GLU A 2 3.58 2.38 11.76
CA GLU A 2 2.46 2.90 10.96
C GLU A 2 1.49 1.74 10.74
N ASN A 3 0.27 1.86 11.27
CA ASN A 3 -0.72 0.80 11.13
C ASN A 3 -1.12 0.71 9.64
N LEU A 4 -0.80 -0.42 8.99
CA LEU A 4 -1.16 -0.70 7.59
C LEU A 4 -2.60 -1.22 7.44
N GLU A 5 -3.28 -1.56 8.54
CA GLU A 5 -4.66 -2.06 8.49
C GLU A 5 -5.64 -1.09 7.81
N PRO A 6 -5.61 0.24 8.05
CA PRO A 6 -6.50 1.17 7.37
C PRO A 6 -6.31 1.14 5.85
N LEU A 7 -5.05 1.16 5.40
CA LEU A 7 -4.71 1.07 3.98
C LEU A 7 -5.17 -0.25 3.36
N ALA A 8 -4.96 -1.36 4.08
CA ALA A 8 -5.39 -2.67 3.62
C ALA A 8 -6.92 -2.78 3.55
N ASN A 9 -7.65 -2.20 4.52
CA ASN A 9 -9.10 -2.19 4.54
C ASN A 9 -9.69 -1.32 3.42
N GLU A 10 -9.11 -0.15 3.17
CA GLU A 10 -9.48 0.73 2.06
C GLU A 10 -9.29 0.02 0.71
N ALA A 11 -8.12 -0.59 0.49
CA ALA A 11 -7.84 -1.33 -0.74
C ALA A 11 -8.82 -2.49 -0.94
N ARG A 12 -9.15 -3.24 0.12
CA ARG A 12 -10.13 -4.34 0.06
C ARG A 12 -11.53 -3.82 -0.31
N ALA A 13 -11.97 -2.71 0.28
CA ALA A 13 -13.25 -2.11 -0.02
C ALA A 13 -13.32 -1.62 -1.47
N ALA A 14 -12.27 -0.94 -1.95
CA ALA A 14 -12.18 -0.47 -3.33
C ALA A 14 -12.18 -1.63 -4.34
N ILE A 15 -11.44 -2.71 -4.05
CA ILE A 15 -11.43 -3.92 -4.89
C ILE A 15 -12.81 -4.57 -4.93
N ALA A 16 -13.51 -4.67 -3.79
CA ALA A 16 -14.85 -5.24 -3.74
C ALA A 16 -15.90 -4.41 -4.49
N ALA A 17 -15.68 -3.09 -4.59
CA ALA A 17 -16.55 -2.16 -5.32
C ALA A 17 -16.26 -2.08 -6.83
N ALA A 18 -15.10 -2.59 -7.29
CA ALA A 18 -14.72 -2.52 -8.69
C ALA A 18 -15.59 -3.45 -9.55
N THR A 19 -16.22 -2.89 -10.58
CA THR A 19 -17.17 -3.60 -11.45
C THR A 19 -16.57 -4.00 -12.81
N ASP A 20 -15.35 -3.56 -13.10
CA ASP A 20 -14.64 -3.87 -14.33
C ASP A 20 -13.14 -4.10 -14.12
N SER A 21 -12.52 -4.74 -15.09
CA SER A 21 -11.10 -5.09 -15.07
C SER A 21 -10.19 -3.87 -15.18
N ALA A 22 -10.63 -2.79 -15.82
CA ALA A 22 -9.86 -1.56 -15.95
C ALA A 22 -9.69 -0.88 -14.57
N THR A 23 -10.75 -0.85 -13.78
CA THR A 23 -10.76 -0.34 -12.41
C THR A 23 -9.87 -1.20 -11.51
N LEU A 24 -9.97 -2.52 -11.60
CA LEU A 24 -9.08 -3.42 -10.84
C LEU A 24 -7.60 -3.21 -11.17
N GLU A 25 -7.26 -3.01 -12.45
CA GLU A 25 -5.89 -2.74 -12.86
C GLU A 25 -5.41 -1.38 -12.34
N GLN A 26 -6.26 -0.35 -12.36
CA GLN A 26 -5.96 0.94 -11.79
C GLN A 26 -5.68 0.84 -10.28
N LEU A 27 -6.55 0.16 -9.53
CA LEU A 27 -6.35 -0.08 -8.09
C LEU A 27 -5.04 -0.85 -7.82
N ARG A 28 -4.71 -1.85 -8.65
CA ARG A 28 -3.44 -2.58 -8.56
C ARG A 28 -2.25 -1.64 -8.70
N VAL A 29 -2.29 -0.71 -9.65
CA VAL A 29 -1.22 0.28 -9.87
C VAL A 29 -1.15 1.28 -8.70
N ASP A 30 -2.29 1.74 -8.20
CA ASP A 30 -2.36 2.77 -7.15
C ASP A 30 -1.88 2.26 -5.78
N TYR A 31 -2.22 1.02 -5.42
CA TYR A 31 -1.78 0.44 -4.15
C TYR A 31 -0.40 -0.23 -4.26
N LEU A 32 -0.16 -1.02 -5.32
CA LEU A 32 1.00 -1.91 -5.42
C LEU A 32 2.04 -1.48 -6.47
N GLY A 33 1.76 -0.44 -7.25
CA GLY A 33 2.69 0.04 -8.27
C GLY A 33 4.00 0.59 -7.69
N LYS A 34 4.98 0.87 -8.56
CA LYS A 34 6.30 1.41 -8.15
C LYS A 34 6.23 2.75 -7.41
N LYS A 35 5.16 3.51 -7.68
CA LYS A 35 4.81 4.77 -7.01
C LYS A 35 3.51 4.63 -6.19
N GLY A 36 3.00 3.42 -6.05
CA GLY A 36 1.79 3.15 -5.31
C GLY A 36 2.00 3.29 -3.80
N GLN A 37 0.89 3.40 -3.08
CA GLN A 37 0.88 3.74 -1.66
C GLN A 37 1.73 2.79 -0.81
N LEU A 38 1.59 1.47 -1.00
CA LEU A 38 2.37 0.49 -0.24
C LEU A 38 3.87 0.60 -0.54
N THR A 39 4.25 0.74 -1.82
CA THR A 39 5.66 0.90 -2.21
C THR A 39 6.24 2.20 -1.64
N GLY A 40 5.45 3.27 -1.53
CA GLY A 40 5.84 4.51 -0.89
C GLY A 40 6.19 4.32 0.59
N LEU A 41 5.32 3.65 1.33
CA LEU A 41 5.52 3.32 2.75
C LEU A 41 6.76 2.44 2.95
N LEU A 42 6.89 1.35 2.19
CA LEU A 42 8.05 0.45 2.26
C LEU A 42 9.37 1.17 1.95
N LYS A 43 9.38 2.11 0.99
CA LYS A 43 10.55 2.95 0.71
C LYS A 43 10.86 3.90 1.86
N GLY A 44 9.84 4.40 2.57
CA GLY A 44 10.01 5.15 3.81
C GLY A 44 10.72 4.32 4.86
N LEU A 45 10.25 3.10 5.10
CA LEU A 45 10.86 2.15 6.04
C LEU A 45 12.30 1.77 5.64
N GLY A 46 12.57 1.63 4.34
CA GLY A 46 13.91 1.35 3.81
C GLY A 46 14.93 2.46 4.06
N LYS A 47 14.50 3.70 4.34
CA LYS A 47 15.37 4.83 4.70
C LYS A 47 15.74 4.86 6.19
N LEU A 48 15.04 4.10 7.03
CA LEU A 48 15.35 3.99 8.45
C LEU A 48 16.66 3.23 8.65
N SER A 49 17.38 3.56 9.72
CA SER A 49 18.56 2.80 10.13
C SER A 49 18.17 1.34 10.49
N ALA A 50 19.17 0.46 10.58
CA ALA A 50 18.93 -0.95 10.90
C ALA A 50 18.29 -1.14 12.29
N GLU A 51 18.52 -0.21 13.21
CA GLU A 51 18.03 -0.23 14.59
C GLU A 51 16.60 0.31 14.71
N GLU A 52 16.19 1.22 13.83
CA GLU A 52 14.86 1.84 13.83
C GLU A 52 13.82 1.01 13.06
N ARG A 53 14.28 0.18 12.10
CA ARG A 53 13.41 -0.63 11.23
C ARG A 53 12.51 -1.64 11.96
N PRO A 54 12.95 -2.36 13.01
CA PRO A 54 12.13 -3.33 13.72
C PRO A 54 10.96 -2.73 14.52
N ALA A 55 11.04 -1.45 14.90
CA ALA A 55 10.00 -0.75 15.67
C ALA A 55 8.98 0.00 14.78
N ALA A 56 9.30 0.13 13.49
CA ALA A 56 8.60 0.97 12.53
C ALA A 56 7.30 0.35 12.01
#